data_AF-A0A9J6C5E2-F1
#
_entry.id   AF-A0A9J6C5E2-F1
#
_cell.length_a   1.000
_cell.length_b   1.000
_cell.length_c   1.000
_cell.angle_alpha   90.00
_cell.angle_beta   90.00
_cell.angle_gamma   90.00
#
_symmetry.space_group_name_H-M   'P 1'
#
loop_
_entity.id
_entity.type
_entity.pdbx_description
1 polymer ?
#
loop_
_entity_poly.entity_id
_entity_poly.type
_entity_poly.pdbx_seq_one_letter_code
_entity_poly.pdbx_strand_id
1 'polypeptide(L)' 'MWFEILPPAAIICVALYIPGFATYHLNKALCGNHYRRNTDERFDRIMYMRDYRLNKNVYEGRGLETITDQK' A
#
# COMPACT_ATOMS: atom_id res chain seq x y z
N MET A 1 -24.60 8.03 35.48
CA MET A 1 -23.47 8.85 35.01
C MET A 1 -23.31 8.55 33.52
N TRP A 2 -22.94 9.53 32.70
CA TRP A 2 -22.98 9.40 31.22
C TRP A 2 -21.62 8.97 30.65
N PHE A 3 -20.55 9.06 31.44
CA PHE A 3 -19.18 8.82 31.01
C PHE A 3 -18.78 7.34 31.07
N GLU A 4 -19.59 6.48 31.68
CA GLU A 4 -19.43 5.03 31.73
C GLU A 4 -19.54 4.39 30.34
N ILE A 5 -20.05 5.11 29.35
CA ILE A 5 -20.02 4.70 27.95
C ILE A 5 -18.63 4.87 27.31
N LEU A 6 -17.76 5.71 27.89
CA LEU A 6 -16.45 6.01 27.29
C LEU A 6 -15.53 4.78 27.27
N PRO A 7 -15.42 3.95 28.32
CA PRO A 7 -14.63 2.72 28.25
C PRO A 7 -15.06 1.74 27.15
N PRO A 8 -16.35 1.33 27.03
CA PRO A 8 -16.75 0.44 25.94
C PRO A 8 -16.63 1.10 24.56
N ALA A 9 -16.91 2.40 24.43
CA ALA A 9 -16.71 3.12 23.18
C ALA A 9 -15.22 3.15 22.76
N ALA A 10 -14.31 3.36 23.71
CA ALA A 10 -12.87 3.33 23.45
C ALA A 10 -12.40 1.95 22.98
N ILE A 11 -12.90 0.87 23.59
CA ILE A 11 -12.59 -0.50 23.16
C ILE A 11 -13.03 -0.71 21.71
N ILE A 12 -14.25 -0.29 21.36
CA ILE A 12 -14.77 -0.40 19.98
C ILE A 12 -13.92 0.41 19.01
N CYS A 13 -13.58 1.66 19.34
CA CYS A 13 -12.75 2.50 18.49
C CYS A 13 -11.36 1.89 18.25
N VAL A 14 -10.71 1.37 19.29
CA VAL A 14 -9.41 0.72 19.17
C VAL A 14 -9.52 -0.54 18.31
N ALA A 15 -10.54 -1.37 18.54
CA ALA A 15 -10.75 -2.59 17.75
C ALA A 15 -10.98 -2.30 16.27
N LEU A 16 -11.70 -1.21 15.93
CA LEU A 16 -11.93 -0.79 14.54
C LEU A 16 -10.68 -0.13 13.91
N TYR A 17 -9.85 0.52 14.71
CA TYR A 17 -8.62 1.16 14.23
C TYR A 17 -7.51 0.14 13.88
N ILE A 18 -7.41 -0.94 14.67
CA ILE A 18 -6.34 -1.94 14.54
C ILE A 18 -6.21 -2.50 13.10
N PRO A 19 -7.28 -2.93 12.40
CA PRO A 19 -7.15 -3.47 11.04
C PRO A 19 -6.54 -2.47 10.05
N GLY A 20 -6.93 -1.19 10.09
CA GLY A 20 -6.39 -0.17 9.21
C GLY A 20 -4.90 0.10 9.47
N PHE A 21 -4.53 0.21 10.74
CA PHE A 21 -3.15 0.40 11.14
C PHE A 21 -2.27 -0.83 10.82
N ALA A 22 -2.77 -2.03 11.13
CA ALA A 22 -2.06 -3.28 10.87
C ALA A 22 -1.83 -3.49 9.38
N THR A 23 -2.85 -3.29 8.53
CA THR A 23 -2.73 -3.48 7.08
C THR A 23 -1.73 -2.52 6.45
N TYR A 24 -1.68 -1.26 6.90
CA TYR A 24 -0.67 -0.28 6.45
C TYR A 24 0.77 -0.77 6.67
N HIS A 25 1.06 -1.30 7.86
CA HIS A 25 2.39 -1.81 8.19
C HIS A 25 2.67 -3.18 7.56
N LEU A 26 1.68 -4.07 7.49
CA LEU A 26 1.81 -5.37 6.83
C LEU A 26 2.10 -5.22 5.33
N ASN A 27 1.43 -4.29 4.65
CA ASN A 27 1.71 -4.01 3.24
C ASN A 27 3.16 -3.56 3.05
N LYS A 28 3.67 -2.68 3.91
CA LYS A 28 5.08 -2.27 3.86
C LYS A 28 6.02 -3.45 4.03
N ALA A 29 5.75 -4.33 4.99
CA ALA A 29 6.60 -5.48 5.30
C ALA A 29 6.59 -6.54 4.17
N LEU A 30 5.44 -6.81 3.57
CA LEU A 30 5.29 -7.87 2.57
C LEU A 30 5.51 -7.39 1.13
N CYS A 31 5.11 -6.16 0.81
CA CYS A 31 5.13 -5.63 -0.55
C CYS A 31 6.20 -4.55 -0.76
N GLY A 32 6.90 -4.11 0.29
CA GLY A 32 7.89 -3.03 0.21
C GLY A 32 7.30 -1.62 0.13
N ASN A 33 5.96 -1.49 0.08
CA ASN A 33 5.26 -0.22 0.08
C ASN A 33 4.01 -0.26 0.96
N HIS A 34 3.67 0.85 1.61
CA HIS A 34 2.54 0.91 2.54
C HIS A 34 1.18 0.76 1.85
N TYR A 35 1.08 1.24 0.61
CA TYR A 35 -0.13 1.21 -0.18
C TYR A 35 0.02 0.28 -1.38
N ARG A 36 -0.98 -0.57 -1.59
CA ARG A 36 -1.07 -1.38 -2.80
C ARG A 36 -1.53 -0.52 -3.96
N ARG A 37 -0.95 -0.75 -5.13
CA ARG A 37 -1.35 -0.06 -6.36
C ARG A 37 -2.73 -0.57 -6.81
N ASN A 38 -3.53 0.33 -7.39
CA ASN A 38 -4.80 -0.07 -7.97
C ASN A 38 -4.56 -1.00 -9.18
N THR A 39 -5.41 -2.02 -9.31
CA THR A 39 -5.41 -2.98 -10.42
C THR A 39 -6.83 -3.29 -10.90
N ASP A 40 -7.81 -2.43 -10.63
CA ASP A 40 -9.21 -2.61 -11.00
C ASP A 40 -9.42 -2.50 -12.51
N GLU A 41 -8.70 -1.57 -13.15
CA GLU A 41 -8.77 -1.36 -14.60
C GLU A 41 -7.81 -2.26 -15.37
N ARG A 42 -8.18 -2.60 -16.61
CA ARG A 42 -7.34 -3.44 -17.48
C ARG A 42 -5.99 -2.79 -17.77
N PHE A 43 -6.00 -1.48 -18.03
CA PHE A 43 -4.77 -0.74 -18.30
C PHE A 43 -3.82 -0.77 -17.10
N ASP A 44 -4.35 -0.56 -15.89
CA ASP A 44 -3.56 -0.58 -14.66
C ASP A 44 -2.92 -1.94 -14.41
N ARG A 45 -3.62 -3.04 -14.68
CA ARG A 45 -3.05 -4.40 -14.62
C ARG A 45 -1.92 -4.61 -15.62
N ILE A 46 -2.07 -4.12 -16.86
CA ILE A 46 -1.03 -4.25 -17.88
C ILE A 46 0.21 -3.45 -17.46
N MET A 47 0.02 -2.24 -16.95
CA MET A 47 1.13 -1.40 -16.47
C MET A 47 1.80 -1.98 -15.22
N TYR A 48 1.02 -2.55 -14.29
CA TYR A 48 1.55 -3.27 -13.14
C TYR A 48 2.48 -4.43 -13.57
N MET A 49 2.06 -5.22 -14.55
CA MET A 49 2.86 -6.32 -15.09
C MET A 49 4.07 -5.82 -15.88
N ARG A 50 3.96 -4.70 -16.61
CA ARG A 50 5.09 -4.07 -17.29
C ARG A 50 6.18 -3.70 -16.29
N ASP A 51 5.81 -3.02 -15.21
CA ASP A 51 6.75 -2.56 -14.19
C ASP A 51 7.40 -3.76 -13.48
N TYR A 52 6.65 -4.85 -13.22
CA TYR A 52 7.22 -6.10 -12.71
C TYR A 52 8.24 -6.73 -13.66
N ARG A 53 7.99 -6.72 -14.97
CA ARG A 53 8.92 -7.30 -15.96
C ARG A 53 10.20 -6.49 -16.08
N LEU A 54 10.12 -5.17 -15.97
CA LEU A 54 11.28 -4.28 -16.06
C LEU A 54 12.15 -4.34 -14.80
N ASN A 55 11.51 -4.34 -13.62
CA ASN A 55 12.23 -4.09 -12.35
C ASN A 55 12.21 -5.28 -11.38
N LYS A 56 11.40 -6.31 -11.61
CA LYS A 56 11.06 -7.37 -10.64
C LYS A 56 10.40 -6.87 -9.34
N ASN A 57 10.23 -5.56 -9.19
CA ASN A 57 9.49 -4.91 -8.11
C ASN A 57 8.62 -3.78 -8.69
N VAL A 58 7.31 -3.83 -8.44
CA VAL A 58 6.34 -2.89 -9.02
C VAL A 58 6.29 -1.54 -8.28
N TYR A 59 6.83 -1.50 -7.06
CA TYR A 59 6.83 -0.30 -6.23
C TYR A 59 8.12 0.53 -6.40
N GLU A 60 9.09 0.02 -7.14
CA GLU A 60 10.33 0.72 -7.46
C GLU A 60 10.16 1.42 -8.82
N GLY A 61 9.93 2.73 -8.78
CA GLY A 61 9.84 3.55 -9.99
C GLY A 61 11.21 3.74 -10.64
N ARG A 62 11.29 3.59 -11.96
CA ARG A 62 12.48 3.97 -12.73
C ARG A 62 12.23 5.29 -13.44
N GLY A 63 13.09 6.26 -13.15
CA GLY A 63 13.12 7.53 -13.85
C GLY A 63 14.08 7.50 -15.04
N LEU A 64 14.42 8.70 -15.49
CA LEU A 64 15.28 8.93 -16.65
C LEU A 64 16.72 8.46 -16.43
N GLU A 65 17.14 8.29 -15.17
CA GLU A 65 18.46 7.79 -14.78
C GLU A 65 18.74 6.36 -15.27
N THR A 66 17.69 5.61 -15.63
CA THR A 66 17.84 4.23 -16.12
C THR A 66 17.93 4.13 -17.64
N ILE A 67 17.76 5.25 -18.33
CA ILE A 67 17.90 5.33 -19.78
C ILE A 67 19.36 5.63 -20.09
N THR A 68 19.99 4.82 -20.95
CA THR A 68 21.35 5.13 -21.43
C THR A 68 21.27 6.24 -22.47
N ASP A 69 22.10 7.27 -22.31
CA ASP A 69 22.30 8.24 -23.37
C ASP A 69 22.82 7.53 -24.62
N GLN A 70 22.20 7.84 -25.77
CA GLN A 70 22.65 7.33 -27.05
C GLN A 70 24.07 7.86 -27.30
N LYS A 71 25.00 6.94 -27.58
CA LYS A 71 26.30 7.28 -28.16
C LYS A 71 26.17 7.65 -29.63
#